data_AF-A0A285THZ8-F1
#
_entry.id   AF-A0A285THZ8-F1
#
_cell.length_a   1.000
_cell.length_b   1.000
_cell.length_c   1.000
_cell.angle_alpha   90.00
_cell.angle_beta   90.00
_cell.angle_gamma   90.00
#
_symmetry.space_group_name_H-M   'P 1'
#
loop_
_entity.id
_entity.type
_entity.pdbx_description
1 polymer ?
#
loop_
_entity_poly.entity_id
_entity_poly.type
_entity_poly.pdbx_seq_one_letter_code
_entity_poly.pdbx_strand_id
1 'polypeptide(L)'
;MLRKLITLYRVVFLIWCSLILVGTLLGGLAVVIEGSTPEERRTGVGLILGGAFLSVVLAGSFALALENNESLRKIAEKLSEGDRRA
;
A
#
# COMPACT_ATOMS: atom_id res chain seq x y z
N MET A 1 7.90 -19.12 -13.47
CA MET A 1 7.94 -17.67 -13.78
C MET A 1 6.93 -16.85 -12.97
N LEU A 2 5.71 -17.33 -12.75
CA LEU A 2 4.64 -16.63 -12.02
C LEU A 2 5.04 -16.07 -10.64
N ARG A 3 5.79 -16.85 -9.84
CA ARG A 3 6.27 -16.42 -8.51
C ARG A 3 7.17 -15.18 -8.57
N LYS A 4 8.08 -15.09 -9.56
CA LYS A 4 8.95 -13.92 -9.77
C LYS A 4 8.14 -12.68 -10.18
N LEU A 5 7.08 -12.88 -10.97
CA LEU A 5 6.18 -11.84 -11.43
C LEU A 5 5.36 -11.23 -10.27
N ILE A 6 4.86 -12.08 -9.36
CA ILE A 6 4.19 -11.63 -8.13
C ILE A 6 5.15 -10.86 -7.23
N THR A 7 6.38 -11.36 -7.04
CA THR A 7 7.40 -10.66 -6.25
C THR A 7 7.75 -9.30 -6.84
N LEU A 8 7.92 -9.22 -8.17
CA LEU A 8 8.18 -7.95 -8.85
C LEU A 8 7.03 -6.96 -8.64
N TYR A 9 5.78 -7.41 -8.80
CA TYR A 9 4.60 -6.58 -8.57
C TYR A 9 4.56 -6.04 -7.13
N ARG A 10 4.89 -6.87 -6.13
CA ARG A 10 4.97 -6.46 -4.73
C ARG A 10 6.00 -5.36 -4.52
N VAL A 11 7.20 -5.53 -5.07
CA VAL A 11 8.28 -4.55 -4.94
C VAL A 11 7.89 -3.23 -5.60
N VAL A 12 7.35 -3.29 -6.82
CA VAL A 12 6.91 -2.09 -7.55
C VAL A 12 5.80 -1.35 -6.80
N PHE A 13 4.82 -2.07 -6.26
CA PHE A 13 3.73 -1.48 -5.48
C PHE A 13 4.25 -0.78 -4.21
N LEU A 14 5.15 -1.43 -3.47
CA LEU A 14 5.75 -0.84 -2.27
C LEU A 14 6.57 0.41 -2.60
N ILE A 15 7.36 0.38 -3.68
CA ILE A 15 8.09 1.57 -4.17
C ILE A 15 7.11 2.70 -4.47
N TRP A 16 5.98 2.39 -5.12
CA TRP A 16 4.97 3.39 -5.45
C TRP A 16 4.33 4.01 -4.20
N CYS A 17 4.01 3.20 -3.18
CA CYS A 17 3.56 3.69 -1.88
C CYS A 17 4.61 4.57 -1.20
N SER A 18 5.89 4.18 -1.23
CA SER A 18 6.98 4.99 -0.68
C SER A 18 7.14 6.32 -1.43
N LEU A 19 7.01 6.35 -2.75
CA LEU A 19 7.07 7.57 -3.54
C LEU A 19 5.93 8.54 -3.20
N ILE A 20 4.71 8.04 -3.01
CA ILE A 20 3.58 8.85 -2.55
C ILE A 20 3.85 9.41 -1.15
N LEU A 21 4.32 8.57 -0.24
CA LEU A 21 4.63 9.00 1.12
C LEU A 21 5.69 10.11 1.12
N VAL A 22 6.79 9.91 0.40
CA VAL A 22 7.86 10.91 0.30
C VAL A 22 7.36 12.18 -0.39
N GLY A 23 6.60 12.05 -1.48
CA GLY A 23 6.07 13.19 -2.22
C GLY A 23 5.10 14.04 -1.39
N THR A 24 4.20 13.41 -0.65
CA THR A 24 3.26 14.10 0.24
C THR A 24 3.94 14.70 1.47
N LEU A 25 4.98 14.05 2.01
CA LEU A 25 5.80 14.60 3.09
C LEU A 25 6.58 15.84 2.64
N LEU A 26 7.36 15.73 1.56
CA LEU A 26 8.17 16.84 1.06
C LEU A 26 7.30 17.99 0.54
N GLY A 27 6.27 17.67 -0.25
CA GLY A 27 5.35 18.66 -0.78
C GLY A 27 4.53 19.34 0.31
N GLY A 28 4.01 18.58 1.26
CA GLY A 28 3.29 19.15 2.40
C GLY A 28 4.20 20.00 3.29
N LEU A 29 5.45 19.57 3.54
CA LEU A 29 6.43 20.36 4.30
C LEU A 29 6.77 21.67 3.59
N ALA A 30 6.98 21.65 2.27
CA ALA A 30 7.20 22.87 1.48
C ALA A 30 6.04 23.86 1.65
N VAL A 31 4.80 23.38 1.53
CA VAL A 31 3.58 24.20 1.72
C VAL A 31 3.46 24.74 3.15
N VAL A 32 3.86 23.96 4.17
CA VAL A 32 3.88 24.43 5.57
C VAL A 32 4.91 25.56 5.77
N ILE A 33 6.08 25.44 5.17
CA ILE A 33 7.19 26.40 5.34
C ILE A 33 6.94 27.68 4.54
N GLU A 34 6.56 27.54 3.26
CA GLU A 34 6.38 28.66 2.33
C GLU A 34 5.01 29.32 2.46
N GLY A 35 4.03 28.64 3.08
CA GLY A 35 2.67 29.13 3.27
C GLY A 35 2.63 30.50 3.96
N SER A 36 2.07 31.47 3.24
CA SER A 36 1.91 32.86 3.67
C SER A 36 0.69 33.04 4.57
N THR A 37 -0.29 32.15 4.45
CA THR A 37 -1.53 32.17 5.24
C THR A 37 -1.64 30.95 6.17
N PRO A 38 -2.40 31.06 7.28
CA PRO A 38 -2.67 29.91 8.15
C PRO A 38 -3.37 28.75 7.44
N GLU A 39 -4.22 29.05 6.46
CA GLU A 39 -4.96 28.05 5.69
C GLU A 39 -4.03 27.25 4.76
N GLU A 40 -3.10 27.91 4.07
CA GLU A 40 -2.07 27.21 3.27
C GLU A 40 -1.25 26.25 4.13
N ARG A 41 -0.81 26.69 5.32
CA ARG A 41 -0.05 25.83 6.24
C ARG A 41 -0.87 24.64 6.72
N ARG A 42 -2.17 24.83 7.00
CA ARG A 42 -3.08 23.73 7.34
C ARG A 42 -3.24 22.76 6.18
N THR A 43 -3.34 23.23 4.94
CA THR A 43 -3.33 22.37 3.76
C THR A 43 -2.05 21.54 3.67
N GLY A 44 -0.88 22.13 3.95
CA GLY A 44 0.38 21.41 4.00
C GLY A 44 0.41 20.31 5.07
N VAL A 45 -0.09 20.58 6.28
CA VAL A 45 -0.27 19.56 7.33
C VAL A 45 -1.26 18.48 6.89
N GLY A 46 -2.35 18.86 6.23
CA GLY A 46 -3.34 17.94 5.68
C GLY A 46 -2.76 17.01 4.62
N LEU A 47 -1.89 17.53 3.74
CA LEU A 47 -1.15 16.74 2.75
C LEU A 47 -0.25 15.69 3.40
N ILE A 48 0.49 16.09 4.45
CA ILE A 48 1.36 15.17 5.21
C ILE A 48 0.54 14.04 5.83
N LEU A 49 -0.50 14.39 6.60
CA LEU A 49 -1.29 13.41 7.34
C LEU A 49 -2.11 12.53 6.39
N GLY A 50 -2.74 13.12 5.38
CA GLY A 50 -3.52 12.41 4.38
C GLY A 50 -2.65 11.48 3.54
N GLY A 51 -1.47 11.93 3.13
CA GLY A 51 -0.50 11.12 2.40
C GLY A 51 0.05 9.95 3.20
N ALA A 52 0.38 10.18 4.48
CA ALA A 52 0.79 9.12 5.40
C ALA A 52 -0.32 8.07 5.59
N PHE A 53 -1.54 8.52 5.87
CA PHE A 53 -2.69 7.64 6.02
C PHE A 53 -2.95 6.81 4.76
N LEU A 54 -3.02 7.45 3.59
CA LEU A 54 -3.24 6.78 2.31
C LEU A 54 -2.16 5.72 2.04
N SER A 55 -0.90 6.05 2.29
CA SER A 55 0.22 5.13 2.07
C SER A 55 0.13 3.88 2.95
N VAL A 56 -0.22 4.05 4.23
CA VAL A 56 -0.43 2.94 5.17
C VAL A 56 -1.61 2.07 4.75
N VAL A 57 -2.75 2.68 4.40
CA VAL A 57 -3.95 1.96 3.98
C VAL A 57 -3.67 1.15 2.71
N LEU A 58 -3.06 1.75 1.69
CA LEU A 58 -2.75 1.04 0.44
C LEU A 58 -1.78 -0.12 0.67
N ALA A 59 -0.69 0.10 1.41
CA ALA A 59 0.27 -0.95 1.73
C ALA A 59 -0.38 -2.08 2.56
N GLY A 60 -1.22 -1.73 3.54
CA GLY A 60 -1.94 -2.70 4.38
C GLY A 60 -2.97 -3.51 3.59
N SER A 61 -3.81 -2.86 2.79
CA SER A 61 -4.79 -3.54 1.93
C SER A 61 -4.12 -4.50 0.95
N PHE A 62 -2.97 -4.09 0.39
CA PHE A 62 -2.20 -4.96 -0.49
C PHE A 62 -1.61 -6.17 0.24
N ALA A 63 -1.07 -5.99 1.45
CA ALA A 63 -0.57 -7.09 2.27
C ALA A 63 -1.70 -8.10 2.60
N LEU A 64 -2.87 -7.62 3.02
CA LEU A 64 -4.04 -8.45 3.28
C LEU A 64 -4.51 -9.23 2.04
N ALA A 65 -4.52 -8.59 0.87
CA ALA A 65 -4.91 -9.26 -0.37
C ALA A 65 -3.99 -10.44 -0.72
N LEU A 66 -2.69 -10.32 -0.42
CA LEU A 66 -1.72 -11.39 -0.65
C LEU A 66 -1.89 -12.55 0.33
N GLU A 67 -2.10 -12.25 1.61
CA GLU A 67 -2.33 -13.25 2.64
C GLU A 67 -3.65 -14.00 2.42
N ASN A 68 -4.70 -13.28 2.02
CA ASN A 68 -5.99 -13.87 1.64
C ASN A 68 -5.83 -14.80 0.44
N ASN A 69 -5.08 -14.41 -0.59
CA ASN A 69 -4.85 -15.25 -1.76
C ASN A 69 -4.08 -16.54 -1.40
N GLU A 70 -3.06 -16.44 -0.55
CA GLU A 70 -2.33 -17.62 -0.07
C GLU A 70 -3.23 -18.56 0.75
N SER A 71 -4.08 -18.00 1.62
CA SER A 71 -5.03 -18.76 2.43
C SER A 71 -6.07 -19.48 1.58
N LEU A 72 -6.65 -18.78 0.59
CA LEU A 72 -7.57 -19.39 -0.39
C LEU A 72 -6.90 -20.51 -1.18
N ARG A 73 -5.63 -20.34 -1.59
CA ARG A 73 -4.90 -21.41 -2.29
C ARG A 73 -4.73 -22.65 -1.43
N LYS A 74 -4.38 -22.50 -0.15
CA LYS A 74 -4.26 -23.62 0.80
C LYS A 74 -5.60 -24.33 1.02
N ILE A 75 -6.70 -23.58 1.09
CA ILE A 75 -8.05 -24.16 1.22
C ILE A 75 -8.41 -24.96 -0.04
N ALA A 76 -8.15 -24.41 -1.22
CA ALA A 76 -8.41 -25.09 -2.49
C ALA A 76 -7.57 -26.37 -2.66
N GLU A 77 -6.30 -26.35 -2.28
CA GLU A 77 -5.41 -27.53 -2.28
C GLU A 77 -5.97 -28.63 -1.37
N LYS A 78 -6.40 -28.31 -0.15
CA LYS A 78 -7.01 -29.27 0.79
C LYS A 78 -8.33 -29.87 0.28
N LEU A 79 -9.18 -29.06 -0.34
CA LEU A 79 -10.44 -29.53 -0.92
C LEU A 79 -10.19 -30.49 -2.09
N SER A 80 -9.22 -30.19 -2.95
CA SER A 80 -8.84 -31.07 -4.07
C SER A 80 -8.26 -32.42 -3.63
N GLU A 81 -7.59 -32.47 -2.47
CA GLU A 81 -7.08 -33.73 -1.91
C GLU A 81 -8.17 -34.57 -1.24
N GLY A 82 -9.16 -33.93 -0.61
CA GLY A 82 -10.33 -34.61 -0.05
C GLY A 82 -11.19 -35.26 -1.15
N ASP A 83 -11.42 -34.53 -2.24
CA ASP A 83 -12.22 -35.00 -3.39
C ASP A 83 -11.52 -36.15 -4.16
N ARG A 84 -10.19 -36.18 -4.19
CA ARG A 84 -9.42 -37.30 -4.78
C ARG A 84 -9.38 -38.57 -3.92
N ARG A 85 -9.81 -38.49 -2.66
CA ARG A 85 -9.84 -39.62 -1.71
C ARG A 85 -11.26 -40.16 -1.49
N ALA A 86 -12.28 -39.49 -1.98
CA ALA A 86 -13.68 -39.92 -1.99
C ALA A 86 -14.00 -40.69 -3.27
#